data_AF-A0A820H2X4-F1
#
_entry.id   AF-A0A820H2X4-F1
#
_cell.length_a   1.000
_cell.length_b   1.000
_cell.length_c   1.000
_cell.angle_alpha   90.00
_cell.angle_beta   90.00
_cell.angle_gamma   90.00
#
_symmetry.space_group_name_H-M   'P 1'
#
loop_
_entity.id
_entity.type
_entity.pdbx_description
1 polymer ?
#
loop_
_entity_poly.entity_id
_entity_poly.type
_entity_poly.pdbx_seq_one_letter_code
_entity_poly.pdbx_strand_id
1 'polypeptide(L)'
;MASKEPTIVFITYFISVYVGYFNVINGLIGNIINILVFTQLKLFQRNQSAFYLTVASIVDSCQLIFAIATRITVTAFGFDLTRTSLIWCKLRAYLIRSTRIISIATICLAAIDQYLSTNYHVQLRQMSTFKSAQFLISILIIFSFLYCIPFLIFHETR
;
A
#
# COMPACT_ATOMS: atom_id res chain seq x y z
N MET A 1 -21.02 33.51 3.91
CA MET A 1 -20.01 32.43 3.94
C MET A 1 -20.32 31.29 4.93
N ALA A 2 -21.36 31.39 5.78
CA ALA A 2 -21.69 30.37 6.79
C ALA A 2 -22.44 29.11 6.31
N SER A 3 -22.93 29.06 5.06
CA SER A 3 -23.71 27.90 4.55
C SER A 3 -22.88 26.80 3.90
N LYS A 4 -21.59 27.02 3.61
CA LYS A 4 -20.71 26.03 2.95
C LYS A 4 -20.03 25.06 3.94
N GLU A 5 -19.82 25.48 5.18
CA GLU A 5 -19.19 24.66 6.22
C GLU A 5 -19.97 23.38 6.57
N PRO A 6 -21.30 23.40 6.79
CA PRO A 6 -22.03 22.18 7.14
C PRO A 6 -22.00 21.14 6.01
N THR A 7 -22.02 21.59 4.75
CA THR A 7 -21.96 20.72 3.58
C THR A 7 -20.60 20.02 3.43
N ILE A 8 -19.49 20.72 3.66
CA ILE A 8 -18.14 20.14 3.56
C ILE A 8 -17.90 19.10 4.66
N VAL A 9 -18.37 19.38 5.89
CA VAL A 9 -18.25 18.44 7.01
C VAL A 9 -19.06 17.17 6.73
N PHE A 10 -20.30 17.31 6.25
CA PHE A 10 -21.15 16.18 5.89
C PHE A 10 -20.53 15.31 4.77
N ILE A 11 -20.02 15.93 3.70
CA ILE A 11 -19.34 15.20 2.61
C ILE A 11 -18.09 14.48 3.13
N THR A 12 -17.29 15.15 3.95
CA THR A 12 -16.07 14.56 4.53
C THR A 12 -16.39 13.36 5.41
N TYR A 13 -17.45 13.45 6.20
CA TYR A 13 -17.95 12.34 7.01
C TYR A 13 -18.40 11.17 6.13
N PHE A 14 -19.22 11.45 5.10
CA PHE A 14 -19.73 10.42 4.21
C PHE A 14 -18.61 9.64 3.51
N ILE A 15 -17.63 10.37 2.94
CA ILE A 15 -16.47 9.77 2.27
C ILE A 15 -15.58 9.02 3.27
N SER A 16 -15.26 9.63 4.41
CA SER A 16 -14.30 9.03 5.34
C SER A 16 -14.84 7.78 6.02
N VAL A 17 -16.15 7.73 6.28
CA VAL A 17 -16.80 6.63 7.00
C VAL A 17 -17.38 5.60 6.02
N TYR A 18 -18.38 5.94 5.22
CA TYR A 18 -19.08 4.95 4.38
C TYR A 18 -18.18 4.40 3.26
N VAL A 19 -17.54 5.29 2.49
CA VAL A 19 -16.61 4.86 1.43
C VAL A 19 -15.36 4.23 2.06
N GLY A 20 -14.91 4.72 3.22
CA GLY A 20 -13.84 4.11 4.00
C GLY A 20 -14.11 2.65 4.37
N TYR A 21 -15.25 2.37 5.01
CA TYR A 21 -15.65 1.01 5.38
C TYR A 21 -15.77 0.09 4.16
N PHE A 22 -16.42 0.58 3.10
CA PHE A 22 -16.53 -0.17 1.85
C PHE A 22 -15.15 -0.54 1.28
N ASN A 23 -14.20 0.40 1.25
CA ASN A 23 -12.85 0.16 0.76
C ASN A 23 -12.05 -0.80 1.64
N VAL A 24 -12.17 -0.71 2.97
CA VAL A 24 -11.45 -1.61 3.88
C VAL A 24 -11.95 -3.05 3.71
N ILE A 25 -13.26 -3.26 3.69
CA ILE A 25 -13.84 -4.60 3.57
C ILE A 25 -13.50 -5.21 2.20
N ASN A 26 -13.86 -4.52 1.11
CA ASN A 26 -13.64 -5.06 -0.24
C ASN A 26 -12.16 -5.14 -0.58
N GLY A 27 -11.36 -4.16 -0.17
CA GLY A 27 -9.93 -4.13 -0.43
C GLY A 27 -9.19 -5.25 0.31
N LEU A 28 -9.50 -5.51 1.58
CA LEU A 28 -8.89 -6.63 2.31
C LEU A 28 -9.30 -7.97 1.72
N ILE A 29 -10.58 -8.17 1.42
CA ILE A 29 -11.06 -9.40 0.77
C ILE A 29 -10.35 -9.61 -0.56
N GLY A 30 -10.29 -8.58 -1.41
CA GLY A 30 -9.62 -8.64 -2.71
C GLY A 30 -8.13 -8.96 -2.59
N ASN A 31 -7.42 -8.31 -1.67
CA ASN A 31 -6.00 -8.57 -1.44
C ASN A 31 -5.73 -9.97 -0.89
N ILE A 32 -6.59 -10.48 0.02
CA ILE A 32 -6.50 -11.85 0.53
C ILE A 32 -6.69 -12.85 -0.61
N ILE A 33 -7.70 -12.64 -1.47
CA ILE A 33 -7.93 -13.49 -2.64
C ILE A 33 -6.71 -13.46 -3.57
N ASN A 34 -6.15 -12.29 -3.86
CA ASN A 34 -4.94 -12.18 -4.68
C ASN A 34 -3.76 -12.96 -4.09
N ILE A 35 -3.50 -12.81 -2.78
CA ILE A 35 -2.44 -13.54 -2.10
C ILE A 35 -2.68 -15.04 -2.20
N LEU A 36 -3.90 -15.52 -1.95
CA LEU A 36 -4.23 -16.94 -2.06
C LEU A 36 -4.03 -17.46 -3.48
N VAL A 37 -4.53 -16.75 -4.49
CA VAL A 37 -4.39 -17.14 -5.90
C VAL A 37 -2.92 -17.21 -6.31
N PHE A 38 -2.13 -16.18 -6.03
CA PHE A 38 -0.73 -16.15 -6.47
C PHE A 38 0.17 -17.12 -5.70
N THR A 39 -0.16 -17.43 -4.44
CA THR A 39 0.64 -18.38 -3.63
C THR A 39 0.22 -19.83 -3.82
N GLN A 40 -1.06 -20.14 -4.05
CA GLN A 40 -1.56 -21.51 -4.09
C GLN A 40 -1.62 -22.11 -5.50
N LEU A 41 -1.84 -21.30 -6.55
CA LEU A 41 -1.85 -21.84 -7.91
C LEU A 41 -0.42 -22.10 -8.40
N LYS A 42 -0.12 -23.36 -8.70
CA LYS A 42 1.17 -23.79 -9.29
C LYS A 42 1.53 -23.02 -10.56
N LEU A 43 0.54 -22.54 -11.31
CA LEU A 43 0.73 -21.71 -12.50
C LEU A 43 1.43 -20.37 -12.18
N PHE A 44 1.15 -19.77 -11.02
CA PHE A 44 1.63 -18.44 -10.64
C PHE A 44 2.83 -18.47 -9.70
N GLN A 45 3.08 -19.58 -8.99
CA GLN A 45 4.18 -19.70 -8.01
C GLN A 45 5.57 -19.38 -8.54
N ARG A 46 5.81 -19.55 -9.85
CA ARG A 46 7.10 -19.25 -10.50
C ARG A 46 7.08 -18.04 -11.42
N ASN A 47 5.94 -17.34 -11.48
CA ASN A 47 5.82 -16.14 -12.29
C ASN A 47 6.33 -14.93 -11.48
N GLN A 48 7.33 -14.22 -12.00
CA GLN A 48 7.92 -13.07 -11.31
C GLN A 48 6.91 -11.92 -11.17
N SER A 49 6.11 -11.64 -12.20
CA SER A 49 5.04 -10.64 -12.15
C SER A 49 4.02 -10.96 -11.04
N ALA A 50 3.64 -12.23 -10.89
CA ALA A 50 2.75 -12.66 -9.81
C ALA A 50 3.39 -12.49 -8.42
N PHE A 51 4.70 -12.68 -8.29
CA PHE A 51 5.44 -12.39 -7.05
C PHE A 51 5.36 -10.90 -6.69
N TYR A 52 5.61 -10.00 -7.64
CA TYR A 52 5.44 -8.55 -7.43
C TYR A 52 4.01 -8.22 -6.99
N LEU A 53 2.98 -8.74 -7.68
CA LEU A 53 1.58 -8.49 -7.31
C LEU A 53 1.20 -9.05 -5.93
N THR A 54 1.83 -10.14 -5.51
CA THR A 54 1.67 -10.68 -4.15
C THR A 54 2.23 -9.70 -3.11
N VAL A 55 3.43 -9.16 -3.34
CA VAL A 55 4.03 -8.14 -2.47
C VAL A 55 3.17 -6.89 -2.44
N ALA A 56 2.67 -6.42 -3.58
CA ALA A 56 1.75 -5.28 -3.65
C ALA A 56 0.48 -5.54 -2.81
N SER A 57 -0.14 -6.72 -2.93
CA SER A 57 -1.35 -7.07 -2.17
C SER A 57 -1.12 -7.08 -0.65
N ILE A 58 0.06 -7.53 -0.20
CA ILE A 58 0.43 -7.48 1.23
C ILE A 58 0.59 -6.03 1.68
N VAL A 59 1.31 -5.22 0.91
CA VAL A 59 1.59 -3.82 1.24
C VAL A 59 0.32 -2.97 1.21
N ASP A 60 -0.56 -3.20 0.24
CA ASP A 60 -1.86 -2.54 0.12
C ASP A 60 -2.78 -2.91 1.29
N SER A 61 -2.73 -4.15 1.77
CA SER A 61 -3.45 -4.57 2.98
C SER A 61 -2.97 -3.80 4.21
N CYS A 62 -1.65 -3.67 4.39
CA CYS A 62 -1.09 -2.82 5.44
C CYS A 62 -1.54 -1.36 5.29
N GLN A 63 -1.56 -0.83 4.07
CA GLN A 63 -2.00 0.54 3.80
C GLN A 63 -3.49 0.74 4.15
N LEU A 64 -4.38 -0.21 3.83
CA LEU A 64 -5.80 -0.13 4.19
C LEU A 64 -5.98 -0.04 5.72
N ILE A 65 -5.22 -0.84 6.47
CA ILE A 65 -5.26 -0.84 7.94
C ILE A 65 -4.72 0.49 8.49
N PHE A 66 -3.50 0.88 8.14
CA PHE A 66 -2.86 2.05 8.75
C PHE A 66 -3.40 3.39 8.24
N ALA A 67 -3.84 3.49 7.00
CA ALA A 67 -4.33 4.74 6.42
C ALA A 67 -5.83 4.92 6.63
N ILE A 68 -6.63 3.94 6.18
CA ILE A 68 -8.08 4.07 6.10
C ILE A 68 -8.74 3.70 7.41
N ALA A 69 -8.41 2.54 8.02
CA ALA A 69 -9.06 2.12 9.26
C ALA A 69 -8.82 3.13 10.41
N THR A 70 -7.60 3.67 10.52
CA THR A 70 -7.30 4.72 11.51
C THR A 70 -8.06 6.02 11.26
N ARG A 71 -8.32 6.37 10.00
CA ARG A 71 -9.10 7.57 9.64
C ARG A 71 -10.59 7.37 9.95
N ILE A 72 -11.10 6.15 9.73
CA ILE A 72 -12.46 5.79 10.13
C ILE A 72 -12.61 5.92 11.64
N THR A 73 -11.66 5.41 12.44
CA THR A 73 -11.76 5.49 13.91
C THR A 73 -11.81 6.92 14.43
N VAL A 74 -11.03 7.82 13.83
CA VAL A 74 -11.06 9.25 14.17
C VAL A 74 -12.40 9.87 13.79
N THR A 75 -12.88 9.61 12.58
CA THR A 75 -14.06 10.32 12.03
C THR A 75 -15.38 9.78 12.57
N ALA A 76 -15.47 8.46 12.83
CA ALA A 76 -16.70 7.80 13.27
C ALA A 76 -16.83 7.76 14.80
N PHE A 77 -15.73 7.55 15.53
CA PHE A 77 -15.74 7.38 16.99
C PHE A 77 -15.09 8.53 17.75
N GLY A 78 -14.50 9.53 17.05
CA GLY A 78 -13.77 10.63 17.70
C GLY A 78 -12.46 10.21 18.37
N PHE A 79 -12.02 8.96 18.17
CA PHE A 79 -10.84 8.42 18.84
C PHE A 79 -9.58 8.66 18.02
N ASP A 80 -8.79 9.67 18.43
CA ASP A 80 -7.57 10.08 17.75
C ASP A 80 -6.30 9.64 18.48
N LEU A 81 -5.84 8.44 18.13
CA LEU A 81 -4.58 7.87 18.63
C LEU A 81 -3.35 8.72 18.28
N THR A 82 -3.42 9.56 17.24
CA THR A 82 -2.31 10.43 16.86
C THR A 82 -2.15 11.60 17.81
N ARG A 83 -3.23 12.01 18.49
CA ARG A 83 -3.18 13.03 19.56
C ARG A 83 -2.75 12.46 20.89
N THR A 84 -3.01 11.17 21.15
CA THR A 84 -2.65 10.54 22.43
C THR A 84 -1.22 10.05 22.48
N SER A 85 -0.63 9.64 21.34
CA SER A 85 0.73 9.11 21.28
C SER A 85 1.52 9.68 20.11
N LEU A 86 2.57 10.45 20.43
CA LEU A 86 3.51 10.99 19.44
C LEU A 86 4.19 9.85 18.65
N ILE A 87 4.50 8.75 19.33
CA ILE A 87 5.10 7.56 18.71
C ILE A 87 4.15 6.99 17.66
N TRP A 88 2.86 6.86 17.97
CA TRP A 88 1.87 6.36 17.02
C TRP A 88 1.67 7.31 15.84
N CYS A 89 1.64 8.63 16.08
CA CYS A 89 1.56 9.63 15.02
C CYS A 89 2.72 9.50 14.02
N LYS A 90 3.95 9.45 14.51
CA LYS A 90 5.18 9.30 13.72
C LYS A 90 5.20 7.97 12.96
N LEU A 91 4.92 6.86 13.65
CA LEU A 91 4.90 5.52 13.06
C LEU A 91 3.83 5.41 11.97
N ARG A 92 2.62 5.93 12.21
CA ARG A 92 1.54 5.94 11.22
C ARG A 92 1.95 6.71 9.97
N ALA A 93 2.49 7.93 10.12
CA ALA A 93 2.92 8.74 8.99
C ALA A 93 4.03 8.05 8.17
N TYR A 94 4.99 7.43 8.87
CA TYR A 94 6.06 6.65 8.27
C TYR A 94 5.52 5.43 7.49
N LEU A 95 4.65 4.63 8.10
CA LEU A 95 4.08 3.42 7.48
C LEU A 95 3.24 3.77 6.26
N ILE A 96 2.34 4.74 6.34
CA ILE A 96 1.48 5.13 5.20
C ILE A 96 2.32 5.59 4.00
N ARG A 97 3.40 6.34 4.24
CA ARG A 97 4.27 6.82 3.15
C ARG A 97 5.10 5.69 2.56
N SER A 98 5.73 4.87 3.40
CA SER A 98 6.55 3.75 2.94
C SER A 98 5.73 2.72 2.17
N THR A 99 4.55 2.31 2.68
CA THR A 99 3.68 1.36 1.97
C THR A 99 3.19 1.92 0.63
N ARG A 100 2.89 3.22 0.55
CA ARG A 100 2.46 3.84 -0.72
C ARG A 100 3.55 3.80 -1.79
N ILE A 101 4.78 4.12 -1.40
CA ILE A 101 5.92 4.09 -2.33
C ILE A 101 6.17 2.66 -2.80
N ILE A 102 6.19 1.71 -1.87
CA ILE A 102 6.40 0.30 -2.19
C ILE A 102 5.30 -0.20 -3.13
N SER A 103 4.03 0.04 -2.83
CA SER A 103 2.89 -0.38 -3.66
C SER A 103 3.02 0.10 -5.11
N ILE A 104 3.18 1.41 -5.32
CA ILE A 104 3.30 2.00 -6.66
C ILE A 104 4.51 1.43 -7.40
N ALA A 105 5.68 1.42 -6.76
CA ALA A 105 6.90 0.95 -7.39
C ALA A 105 6.85 -0.55 -7.70
N THR A 106 6.23 -1.37 -6.85
CA THR A 106 6.04 -2.80 -7.08
C THR A 106 5.12 -3.05 -8.27
N ILE A 107 4.04 -2.27 -8.45
CA ILE A 107 3.18 -2.36 -9.64
C ILE A 107 3.95 -1.99 -10.91
N CYS A 108 4.76 -0.93 -10.87
CA CYS A 108 5.63 -0.57 -12.00
C CYS A 108 6.63 -1.70 -12.33
N LEU A 109 7.24 -2.32 -11.33
CA LEU A 109 8.14 -3.45 -11.53
C LEU A 109 7.42 -4.68 -12.10
N ALA A 110 6.19 -4.97 -11.67
CA ALA A 110 5.34 -6.01 -12.26
C ALA A 110 5.10 -5.77 -13.75
N ALA A 111 4.80 -4.52 -14.15
CA ALA A 111 4.57 -4.17 -15.54
C ALA A 111 5.86 -4.26 -16.40
N ILE A 112 6.99 -3.80 -15.86
CA ILE A 112 8.30 -3.92 -16.52
C ILE A 112 8.67 -5.40 -16.69
N ASP A 113 8.49 -6.20 -15.66
CA ASP A 113 8.79 -7.63 -15.70
C ASP A 113 7.88 -8.36 -16.70
N GLN A 114 6.60 -8.02 -16.74
CA GLN A 114 5.68 -8.54 -17.75
C GLN A 114 6.16 -8.19 -19.16
N TYR A 115 6.54 -6.93 -19.41
CA TYR A 115 7.12 -6.51 -20.70
C TYR A 115 8.37 -7.30 -21.07
N LEU A 116 9.30 -7.50 -20.13
CA LEU A 116 10.51 -8.28 -20.35
C LEU A 116 10.18 -9.75 -20.66
N SER A 117 9.28 -10.36 -19.90
CA SER A 117 8.91 -11.77 -20.04
C SER A 117 8.23 -12.09 -21.38
N THR A 118 7.44 -11.14 -21.93
CA THR A 118 6.72 -11.30 -23.19
C THR A 118 7.45 -10.72 -24.40
N ASN A 119 8.68 -10.21 -24.22
CA ASN A 119 9.43 -9.60 -25.30
C ASN A 119 9.89 -10.63 -26.35
N TYR A 120 9.93 -10.23 -27.62
CA TYR A 120 10.41 -11.08 -28.70
C TYR A 120 11.93 -11.34 -28.61
N HIS A 121 12.69 -10.41 -28.03
CA HIS A 121 14.12 -10.56 -27.83
C HIS A 121 14.44 -11.47 -26.64
N VAL A 122 15.12 -12.58 -26.91
CA VAL A 122 15.52 -13.56 -25.89
C VAL A 122 16.41 -12.94 -24.80
N GLN A 123 17.30 -12.01 -25.17
CA GLN A 123 18.19 -11.33 -24.22
C GLN A 123 17.40 -10.54 -23.16
N LEU A 124 16.34 -9.85 -23.56
CA LEU A 124 15.47 -9.10 -22.63
C LEU A 124 14.65 -10.05 -21.76
N ARG A 125 14.15 -11.15 -22.33
CA ARG A 125 13.42 -12.17 -21.58
C ARG A 125 14.26 -12.83 -20.49
N GLN A 126 15.55 -13.03 -20.75
CA GLN A 126 16.48 -13.60 -19.77
C GLN A 126 16.75 -12.68 -18.57
N MET A 127 16.45 -11.38 -18.65
CA MET A 127 16.56 -10.47 -17.50
C MET A 127 15.44 -10.68 -16.48
N SER A 128 14.25 -11.10 -16.93
CA SER A 128 13.16 -11.48 -16.04
C SER A 128 13.49 -12.85 -15.44
N THR A 129 14.05 -12.83 -14.24
CA THR A 129 14.34 -14.04 -13.43
C THR A 129 13.78 -13.85 -12.03
N PHE A 130 13.34 -14.95 -11.41
CA PHE A 130 12.79 -14.90 -10.05
C PHE A 130 13.79 -14.33 -9.04
N LYS A 131 15.09 -14.63 -9.19
CA LYS A 131 16.16 -14.07 -8.36
C LYS A 131 16.28 -12.54 -8.51
N SER A 132 16.19 -12.05 -9.75
CA SER A 132 16.18 -10.60 -10.02
C SER A 132 14.98 -9.93 -9.36
N ALA A 133 13.80 -10.56 -9.43
CA ALA A 133 12.59 -10.02 -8.80
C ALA A 133 12.70 -9.93 -7.26
N GLN A 134 13.23 -10.97 -6.61
CA GLN A 134 13.48 -10.95 -5.17
C GLN A 134 14.49 -9.86 -4.78
N PHE A 135 15.55 -9.70 -5.56
CA PHE A 135 16.58 -8.68 -5.33
C PHE A 135 16.02 -7.26 -5.48
N LEU A 136 15.28 -7.00 -6.57
CA LEU A 136 14.66 -5.69 -6.84
C LEU A 136 13.64 -5.30 -5.77
N ILE A 137 12.78 -6.24 -5.34
CA ILE A 137 11.85 -5.99 -4.22
C ILE A 137 12.61 -5.68 -2.93
N SER A 138 13.66 -6.44 -2.62
CA SER A 138 14.43 -6.24 -1.39
C SER A 138 15.07 -4.85 -1.35
N ILE A 139 15.70 -4.43 -2.46
CA ILE A 139 16.25 -3.08 -2.60
C ILE A 139 15.14 -2.03 -2.49
N LEU A 140 14.02 -2.22 -3.17
CA LEU A 140 12.90 -1.29 -3.15
C LEU A 140 12.38 -1.07 -1.73
N ILE A 141 12.18 -2.14 -0.96
CA ILE A 141 11.69 -2.07 0.42
C ILE A 141 12.71 -1.32 1.30
N ILE A 142 13.99 -1.67 1.22
CA ILE A 142 15.05 -1.02 2.01
C ILE A 142 15.12 0.48 1.66
N PHE A 143 15.16 0.81 0.37
CA PHE A 143 15.23 2.20 -0.08
C PHE A 143 13.99 2.99 0.32
N SER A 144 12.80 2.40 0.22
CA SER A 144 11.54 3.05 0.61
C SER A 144 11.50 3.35 2.11
N PHE A 145 11.99 2.44 2.95
CA PHE A 145 12.10 2.66 4.39
C PHE A 145 13.11 3.75 4.72
N LEU A 146 14.32 3.69 4.14
CA LEU A 146 15.35 4.72 4.33
C LEU A 146 14.85 6.10 3.90
N TYR A 147 14.21 6.19 2.73
CA TYR A 147 13.63 7.44 2.22
C TYR A 147 12.56 8.01 3.14
N CYS A 148 11.81 7.15 3.86
CA CYS A 148 10.75 7.60 4.75
C CYS A 148 11.22 7.94 6.17
N ILE A 149 12.46 7.64 6.56
CA ILE A 149 13.00 7.93 7.92
C ILE A 149 12.74 9.38 8.38
N PRO A 150 12.88 10.43 7.54
CA PRO A 150 12.59 11.80 7.97
C PRO A 150 11.17 11.97 8.53
N PHE A 151 10.19 11.22 8.04
CA PHE A 151 8.81 11.26 8.57
C PHE A 151 8.69 10.59 9.94
N LEU A 152 9.59 9.67 10.28
CA LEU A 152 9.65 9.12 11.63
C LEU A 152 10.25 10.13 12.62
N ILE A 153 11.20 10.96 12.18
CA ILE A 153 11.92 11.89 13.06
C ILE A 153 11.16 13.22 13.22
N PHE A 154 10.83 13.87 12.11
CA PHE A 154 10.38 15.26 12.05
C PHE A 154 8.85 15.45 12.01
N HIS A 155 8.07 14.36 11.91
CA HIS A 155 6.62 14.48 11.87
C HIS A 155 6.05 14.74 13.28
N GLU A 156 5.78 15.99 13.59
CA GLU A 156 5.15 16.40 14.86
C GLU A 156 3.66 16.73 14.66
N THR A 157 2.86 16.44 15.68
CA THR A 157 1.44 16.80 15.77
C THR A 157 1.31 18.32 15.87
N ARG A 158 0.72 18.96 14.86
CA ARG A 158 0.23 20.34 14.95
C ARG A 158 -1.25 20.34 15.30
#